data_AF-A0A352JUR7-F1
#
_entry.id   AF-A0A352JUR7-F1
#
_cell.length_a   1.000
_cell.length_b   1.000
_cell.length_c   1.000
_cell.angle_alpha   90.00
_cell.angle_beta   90.00
_cell.angle_gamma   90.00
#
_symmetry.space_group_name_H-M   'P 1'
#
loop_
_entity.id
_entity.type
_entity.pdbx_description
1 polymer ?
#
loop_
_entity_poly.entity_id
_entity_poly.type
_entity_poly.pdbx_seq_one_letter_code
_entity_poly.pdbx_strand_id
1 'polypeptide(L)'
;MKLIATLSINLVVLVILAIPIRACDYVVGDVNGNSHFNGMDVVYAINFLSPHPGPPPPPPYSCECPPGSGNIWYVAGDVNGSCTFSGLDVMYMVRYFKGGAAPIPCPSCPPTPLLKVKTENEAR
;
A
#
# COMPACT_ATOMS: atom_id res chain seq x y z
N MET A 1 -7.16 43.18 -12.61
CA MET A 1 -6.27 42.28 -11.82
C MET A 1 -7.00 41.45 -10.76
N LYS A 2 -8.00 41.98 -10.03
CA LYS A 2 -8.73 41.21 -8.98
C LYS A 2 -9.46 39.95 -9.49
N LEU A 3 -10.07 40.02 -10.69
CA LEU A 3 -10.87 38.92 -11.26
C LEU A 3 -10.05 37.67 -11.62
N ILE A 4 -8.82 37.87 -12.10
CA ILE A 4 -7.91 36.78 -12.48
C ILE A 4 -7.41 36.07 -11.23
N ALA A 5 -7.15 36.83 -10.16
CA ALA A 5 -6.74 36.29 -8.86
C ALA A 5 -7.86 35.48 -8.19
N THR A 6 -9.11 35.94 -8.21
CA THR A 6 -10.22 35.13 -7.64
C THR A 6 -10.49 33.86 -8.45
N LEU A 7 -10.37 33.90 -9.78
CA LEU A 7 -10.54 32.70 -10.61
C LEU A 7 -9.42 31.69 -10.39
N SER A 8 -8.15 32.14 -10.29
CA SER A 8 -7.03 31.26 -9.99
C SER A 8 -7.07 30.72 -8.56
N ILE A 9 -7.48 31.52 -7.58
CA ILE A 9 -7.69 31.05 -6.19
C ILE A 9 -8.78 29.97 -6.14
N ASN A 10 -9.93 30.20 -6.77
CA ASN A 10 -11.02 29.22 -6.78
C ASN A 10 -10.65 27.93 -7.54
N LEU A 11 -9.88 28.04 -8.64
CA LEU A 11 -9.36 26.90 -9.38
C LEU A 11 -8.33 26.11 -8.56
N VAL A 12 -7.42 26.79 -7.87
CA VAL A 12 -6.43 26.16 -6.97
C VAL A 12 -7.12 25.49 -5.78
N VAL A 13 -8.11 26.14 -5.16
CA VAL A 13 -8.91 25.56 -4.07
C VAL A 13 -9.69 24.33 -4.55
N LEU A 14 -10.30 24.38 -5.75
CA LEU A 14 -11.00 23.24 -6.35
C LEU A 14 -10.04 22.08 -6.65
N VAL A 15 -8.84 22.35 -7.14
CA VAL A 15 -7.81 21.33 -7.40
C VAL A 15 -7.31 20.69 -6.10
N ILE A 16 -7.13 21.46 -5.03
CA ILE A 16 -6.68 20.93 -3.71
C ILE A 16 -7.79 20.11 -3.04
N LEU A 17 -9.06 20.50 -3.17
CA LEU A 17 -10.21 19.72 -2.67
C LEU A 17 -10.54 18.48 -3.50
N ALA A 18 -10.06 18.41 -4.75
CA ALA A 18 -10.31 17.30 -5.68
C ALA A 18 -9.20 16.25 -5.72
N ILE A 19 -8.12 16.38 -4.92
CA ILE A 19 -7.15 15.30 -4.78
C ILE A 19 -7.79 14.24 -3.88
N PRO A 20 -8.11 13.03 -4.35
CA PRO A 20 -8.48 11.95 -3.45
C PRO A 20 -7.29 11.71 -2.53
N ILE A 21 -7.45 12.19 -1.30
CA ILE A 21 -6.40 12.16 -0.29
C ILE A 21 -6.24 10.68 0.10
N ARG A 22 -5.00 10.20 0.01
CA ARG A 22 -4.46 8.90 0.49
C ARG A 22 -4.42 7.75 -0.52
N ALA A 23 -3.65 7.93 -1.59
CA ALA A 23 -2.93 6.78 -2.14
C ALA A 23 -1.99 6.25 -1.04
N CYS A 24 -2.04 4.95 -0.75
CA CYS A 24 -1.25 4.35 0.30
C CYS A 24 0.18 4.13 -0.25
N ASP A 25 1.19 4.58 0.48
CA ASP A 25 2.59 4.33 0.13
C ASP A 25 3.06 3.05 0.81
N TYR A 26 3.25 2.00 0.02
CA TYR A 26 3.66 0.68 0.50
C TYR A 26 4.31 -0.12 -0.63
N VAL A 27 5.14 -1.09 -0.25
CA VAL A 27 5.67 -2.11 -1.16
C VAL A 27 4.75 -3.32 -1.12
N VAL A 28 4.25 -3.78 -2.27
CA VAL A 28 3.36 -4.95 -2.33
C VAL A 28 4.11 -6.18 -1.80
N GLY A 29 3.53 -6.86 -0.80
CA GLY A 29 4.09 -8.03 -0.14
C GLY A 29 5.02 -7.72 1.05
N ASP A 30 5.42 -6.47 1.28
CA ASP A 30 6.27 -6.08 2.43
C ASP A 30 5.43 -5.95 3.71
N VAL A 31 5.06 -7.09 4.30
CA VAL A 31 4.18 -7.14 5.47
C VAL A 31 4.92 -6.66 6.72
N ASN A 32 6.22 -6.91 6.81
CA ASN A 32 7.00 -6.54 8.00
C ASN A 32 7.58 -5.11 7.96
N GLY A 33 7.49 -4.41 6.83
CA GLY A 33 7.86 -3.00 6.71
C GLY A 33 9.33 -2.71 6.49
N ASN A 34 10.09 -3.68 5.98
CA ASN A 34 11.53 -3.53 5.74
C ASN A 34 11.87 -3.09 4.31
N SER A 35 10.88 -2.71 3.51
CA SER A 35 10.97 -2.31 2.10
C SER A 35 11.37 -3.44 1.13
N HIS A 36 11.34 -4.70 1.56
CA HIS A 36 11.69 -5.86 0.74
C HIS A 36 10.63 -6.95 0.85
N PHE A 37 10.04 -7.34 -0.28
CA PHE A 37 9.17 -8.51 -0.31
C PHE A 37 9.99 -9.81 -0.49
N ASN A 38 10.15 -10.57 0.59
CA ASN A 38 10.89 -11.83 0.63
C ASN A 38 10.25 -12.87 1.59
N GLY A 39 10.95 -13.98 1.84
CA GLY A 39 10.44 -15.06 2.70
C GLY A 39 10.13 -14.64 4.15
N MET A 40 10.76 -13.57 4.66
CA MET A 40 10.49 -13.06 6.00
C MET A 40 9.08 -12.46 6.11
N ASP A 41 8.51 -11.91 5.05
CA ASP A 41 7.13 -11.42 5.02
C ASP A 41 6.13 -12.56 5.16
N VAL A 42 6.44 -13.72 4.56
CA VAL A 42 5.62 -14.92 4.70
C VAL A 42 5.59 -15.38 6.16
N VAL A 43 6.76 -15.46 6.81
CA VAL A 43 6.86 -15.87 8.21
C VAL A 43 6.15 -14.85 9.11
N TYR A 44 6.34 -13.57 8.85
CA TYR A 44 5.67 -12.50 9.60
C TYR A 44 4.15 -12.57 9.45
N ALA A 45 3.64 -12.74 8.22
CA ALA A 45 2.22 -12.87 7.93
C ALA A 45 1.60 -14.09 8.63
N ILE A 46 2.28 -15.23 8.61
CA ILE A 46 1.85 -16.44 9.35
C ILE A 46 1.75 -16.15 10.84
N ASN A 47 2.80 -15.58 11.44
CA ASN A 47 2.82 -15.29 12.87
C ASN A 47 1.75 -14.25 13.27
N PHE A 48 1.50 -13.26 12.42
CA PHE A 48 0.48 -12.25 12.65
C PHE A 48 -0.95 -12.81 12.57
N LEU A 49 -1.23 -13.67 11.59
CA LEU A 49 -2.57 -14.23 11.35
C LEU A 49 -2.87 -15.46 12.23
N SER A 50 -1.87 -16.02 12.89
CA SER A 50 -2.03 -17.19 13.76
C SER A 50 -2.62 -16.82 15.12
N PRO A 51 -3.51 -17.65 15.70
CA PRO A 51 -4.21 -17.34 16.95
C PRO A 51 -3.36 -17.56 18.22
N HIS A 52 -2.03 -17.42 18.16
CA HIS A 52 -1.16 -17.70 19.30
C HIS A 52 -0.94 -16.47 20.21
N PRO A 53 -0.59 -16.66 21.50
CA PRO A 53 -0.24 -15.55 22.38
C PRO A 53 1.04 -14.85 21.86
N GLY A 54 1.03 -13.52 21.87
CA GLY A 54 2.17 -12.70 21.46
C GLY A 54 2.41 -12.65 19.94
N PRO A 55 1.42 -12.25 19.11
CA PRO A 55 1.68 -11.95 17.71
C PRO A 55 2.73 -10.82 17.61
N PRO A 56 3.43 -10.71 16.46
CA PRO A 56 4.26 -9.54 16.20
C PRO A 56 3.42 -8.24 16.28
N PRO A 57 4.06 -7.07 16.36
CA PRO A 57 3.36 -5.80 16.16
C PRO A 57 2.49 -5.85 14.88
N PRO A 58 1.38 -5.10 14.82
CA PRO A 58 0.59 -5.01 13.60
C PRO A 58 1.45 -4.56 12.39
N PRO A 59 1.18 -5.08 11.17
CA PRO A 59 1.83 -4.61 9.96
C PRO A 59 1.74 -3.07 9.83
N PRO A 60 2.82 -2.38 9.44
CA PRO A 60 2.88 -0.92 9.47
C PRO A 60 2.01 -0.26 8.40
N TYR A 61 1.81 -0.96 7.28
CA TYR A 61 1.02 -0.44 6.15
C TYR A 61 -0.45 -0.79 6.32
N SER A 62 -1.18 0.05 7.06
CA SER A 62 -2.64 0.01 7.14
C SER A 62 -3.24 1.24 6.49
N CYS A 63 -4.27 1.06 5.67
CA CYS A 63 -5.01 2.19 5.13
C CYS A 63 -6.47 1.88 4.89
N GLU A 64 -7.25 2.96 4.81
CA GLU A 64 -8.66 2.88 4.47
C GLU A 64 -8.80 2.58 2.98
N CYS A 65 -9.48 1.49 2.66
CA CYS A 65 -9.62 1.03 1.30
C CYS A 65 -11.02 0.42 1.07
N PRO A 66 -11.74 0.82 0.01
CA PRO A 66 -11.56 2.06 -0.76
C PRO A 66 -11.57 3.31 0.15
N PRO A 67 -10.95 4.43 -0.25
CA PRO A 67 -11.01 5.68 0.51
C PRO A 67 -12.46 6.15 0.74
N GLY A 68 -12.80 6.51 1.98
CA GLY A 68 -14.15 6.91 2.38
C GLY A 68 -15.10 5.75 2.73
N SER A 69 -14.64 4.49 2.67
CA SER A 69 -15.45 3.32 3.01
C SER A 69 -15.51 3.00 4.52
N GLY A 70 -14.60 3.56 5.31
CA GLY A 70 -14.39 3.20 6.72
C GLY A 70 -13.71 1.85 6.95
N ASN A 71 -13.39 1.10 5.89
CA ASN A 71 -12.75 -0.21 6.02
C ASN A 71 -11.22 -0.04 6.00
N ILE A 72 -10.56 -0.42 7.08
CA ILE A 72 -9.10 -0.34 7.21
C ILE A 72 -8.52 -1.75 7.27
N TRP A 73 -7.53 -2.06 6.43
CA TRP A 73 -6.79 -3.32 6.47
C TRP A 73 -5.30 -3.12 6.15
N TYR A 74 -4.53 -4.19 6.34
CA TYR A 74 -3.09 -4.22 6.10
C TYR A 74 -2.79 -4.43 4.61
N VAL A 75 -2.68 -3.32 3.86
CA VAL A 75 -2.66 -3.33 2.40
C VAL A 75 -1.44 -3.98 1.77
N ALA A 76 -0.26 -3.90 2.42
CA ALA A 76 0.93 -4.56 1.90
C ALA A 76 0.82 -6.09 1.93
N GLY A 77 -0.05 -6.63 2.78
CA GLY A 77 -0.30 -8.06 2.90
C GLY A 77 -1.28 -8.61 1.87
N ASP A 78 -2.10 -7.79 1.22
CA ASP A 78 -2.99 -8.25 0.15
C ASP A 78 -2.18 -8.43 -1.15
N VAL A 79 -1.84 -9.67 -1.44
CA VAL A 79 -1.04 -10.03 -2.61
C VAL A 79 -1.83 -10.82 -3.64
N ASN A 80 -3.10 -11.14 -3.34
CA ASN A 80 -3.99 -11.85 -4.26
C ASN A 80 -5.09 -10.96 -4.87
N GLY A 81 -5.12 -9.67 -4.51
CA GLY A 81 -6.02 -8.66 -5.05
C GLY A 81 -7.44 -8.75 -4.47
N SER A 82 -7.61 -9.38 -3.31
CA SER A 82 -8.92 -9.60 -2.69
C SER A 82 -9.45 -8.39 -1.92
N CYS A 83 -8.61 -7.38 -1.70
CA CYS A 83 -8.89 -6.25 -0.82
C CYS A 83 -9.14 -6.70 0.63
N THR A 84 -8.43 -7.74 1.06
CA THR A 84 -8.38 -8.24 2.44
C THR A 84 -6.99 -8.81 2.74
N PHE A 85 -6.62 -8.93 4.02
CA PHE A 85 -5.39 -9.63 4.41
C PHE A 85 -5.72 -10.86 5.24
N SER A 86 -5.43 -12.04 4.70
CA SER A 86 -5.84 -13.33 5.25
C SER A 86 -4.83 -14.44 4.98
N GLY A 87 -5.14 -15.67 5.43
CA GLY A 87 -4.35 -16.85 5.10
C GLY A 87 -4.25 -17.16 3.60
N LEU A 88 -5.20 -16.67 2.78
CA LEU A 88 -5.14 -16.84 1.32
C LEU A 88 -3.98 -16.05 0.70
N ASP A 89 -3.66 -14.89 1.27
CA ASP A 89 -2.52 -14.08 0.86
C ASP A 89 -1.21 -14.77 1.17
N VAL A 90 -1.10 -15.39 2.35
CA VAL A 90 0.07 -16.21 2.71
C VAL A 90 0.29 -17.33 1.70
N MET A 91 -0.77 -18.04 1.32
CA MET A 91 -0.68 -19.09 0.29
C MET A 91 -0.24 -18.54 -1.06
N TYR A 92 -0.72 -17.35 -1.42
CA TYR A 92 -0.32 -16.65 -2.64
C TYR A 92 1.17 -16.24 -2.60
N MET A 93 1.65 -15.67 -1.49
CA MET A 93 3.07 -15.32 -1.30
C MET A 93 3.96 -16.56 -1.48
N VAL A 94 3.60 -17.68 -0.84
CA VAL A 94 4.34 -18.95 -0.99
C VAL A 94 4.34 -19.43 -2.43
N ARG A 95 3.21 -19.31 -3.14
CA ARG A 95 3.12 -19.66 -4.57
C ARG A 95 4.01 -18.75 -5.42
N TYR A 96 4.04 -17.44 -5.16
CA TYR A 96 4.90 -16.49 -5.85
C TYR A 96 6.37 -16.86 -5.69
N PHE A 97 6.84 -17.09 -4.46
CA PHE A 97 8.25 -17.47 -4.23
C PHE A 97 8.64 -18.83 -4.82
N LYS A 98 7.65 -19.67 -5.19
CA LYS A 98 7.86 -20.92 -5.94
C LYS A 98 7.83 -20.74 -7.47
N GLY A 99 7.84 -19.50 -7.97
CA GLY A 99 7.79 -19.20 -9.41
C GLY A 99 6.37 -18.97 -9.95
N GLY A 100 5.41 -18.63 -9.09
CA GLY A 100 4.05 -18.27 -9.47
C GLY A 100 3.93 -16.89 -10.11
N ALA A 101 2.68 -16.44 -10.29
CA ALA A 101 2.39 -15.08 -10.76
C ALA A 101 2.85 -14.02 -9.74
N ALA A 102 3.17 -12.83 -10.24
CA ALA A 102 3.56 -11.70 -9.40
C ALA A 102 2.41 -11.26 -8.48
N PRO A 103 2.70 -10.70 -7.29
CA PRO A 103 1.69 -10.18 -6.36
C PRO A 103 0.75 -9.17 -7.02
N ILE A 104 -0.52 -9.28 -6.65
CA ILE A 104 -1.59 -8.41 -7.12
C ILE A 104 -2.06 -7.60 -5.90
N PRO A 105 -1.82 -6.27 -5.86
CA PRO A 105 -2.38 -5.44 -4.79
C PRO A 105 -3.89 -5.26 -4.96
N CYS A 106 -4.58 -4.83 -3.90
CA CYS A 106 -5.98 -4.44 -4.01
C CYS A 106 -6.16 -3.35 -5.08
N PRO A 107 -7.05 -3.55 -6.09
CA PRO A 107 -7.28 -2.57 -7.15
C PRO A 107 -7.89 -1.26 -6.66
N SER A 108 -8.53 -1.26 -5.49
CA SER A 108 -9.15 -0.06 -4.88
C SER A 108 -8.16 0.83 -4.13
N CYS A 109 -6.97 0.33 -3.82
CA CYS A 109 -5.88 1.06 -3.16
C CYS A 109 -4.52 0.56 -3.67
N PRO A 110 -4.22 0.80 -4.96
CA PRO A 110 -2.92 0.44 -5.51
C PRO A 110 -1.82 1.19 -4.74
N PRO A 111 -0.61 0.61 -4.63
CA PRO A 111 0.52 1.33 -4.08
C PRO A 111 0.76 2.59 -4.91
N THR A 112 1.02 3.69 -4.22
CA THR A 112 1.43 4.91 -4.92
C THR A 112 2.69 4.58 -5.71
N PRO A 113 2.77 4.89 -7.02
CA PRO A 113 4.05 4.84 -7.69
C PRO A 113 4.93 5.80 -6.91
N LEU A 114 5.95 5.28 -6.22
CA LEU A 114 7.02 6.12 -5.72
C LEU A 114 7.40 6.98 -6.93
N LEU A 115 7.13 8.28 -6.85
CA LEU A 115 7.83 9.22 -7.69
C LEU A 115 9.27 9.02 -7.26
N LYS A 116 9.95 8.10 -7.94
CA LYS A 116 11.39 8.01 -7.99
C LYS A 116 11.75 9.34 -8.63
N VAL A 117 11.78 10.40 -7.82
CA VAL A 117 12.56 11.58 -8.11
C VAL A 117 13.94 10.98 -8.26
N LYS A 118 14.27 10.70 -9.51
CA LYS A 118 15.61 10.39 -9.96
C LYS A 118 16.44 11.54 -9.40
N THR A 119 17.06 11.34 -8.25
CA THR A 119 18.36 11.91 -7.96
C THR A 119 19.31 11.29 -8.98
N GLU A 120 19.20 11.75 -10.23
CA GLU A 120 20.14 11.51 -11.33
C GLU A 120 21.37 12.43 -11.21
N ASN A 121 21.67 12.95 -10.02
CA ASN A 121 22.74 13.94 -9.83
C ASN A 121 23.79 13.56 -8.77
N GLU A 122 23.91 12.30 -8.36
CA GLU A 122 24.97 11.89 -7.41
C GLU A 122 25.71 10.62 -7.85
N ALA A 123 26.01 10.54 -9.16
CA ALA A 123 26.96 9.56 -9.71
C ALA A 123 27.82 10.18 -10.83
N ARG A 124 28.41 11.35 -10.57
CA ARG A 124 29.55 11.86 -11.34
C ARG A 124 30.68 12.25 -10.40
#